data_AF-A0A9D6XPN4-F1
#
_entry.id   AF-A0A9D6XPN4-F1
#
_cell.length_a   1.000
_cell.length_b   1.000
_cell.length_c   1.000
_cell.angle_alpha   90.00
_cell.angle_beta   90.00
_cell.angle_gamma   90.00
#
_symmetry.space_group_name_H-M   'P 1'
#
loop_
_entity.id
_entity.type
_entity.pdbx_description
1 polymer ?
#
loop_
_entity_poly.entity_id
_entity_poly.type
_entity_poly.pdbx_seq_one_letter_code
_entity_poly.pdbx_strand_id
1 'polypeptide(L)'
;MSRHLSVAKVVLDNPLPHLDRLFDYQIPEELDETCVPGVKVKVKFSGRNMEAWVVERVELTSHHKKLSDITKVISNYPVLVPEVLQLCQ
;
A
#
# COMPACT_ATOMS: atom_id res chain seq x y z
N MET A 1 19.92 -14.20 4.14
CA MET A 1 19.00 -14.00 3.01
C MET A 1 17.96 -13.01 3.46
N SER A 2 18.15 -11.73 3.16
CA SER A 2 17.19 -10.69 3.54
C SER A 2 15.89 -10.93 2.78
N ARG A 3 14.79 -11.13 3.51
CA ARG A 3 13.45 -11.20 2.93
C ARG A 3 13.12 -9.82 2.36
N HIS A 4 13.08 -9.70 1.03
CA HIS A 4 12.70 -8.45 0.37
C HIS A 4 11.18 -8.41 0.26
N LEU A 5 10.55 -7.56 1.08
CA LEU A 5 9.10 -7.40 1.15
C LEU A 5 8.63 -6.48 0.00
N SER A 6 8.61 -7.01 -1.23
CA SER A 6 8.35 -6.20 -2.44
C SER A 6 6.87 -5.90 -2.72
N VAL A 7 5.95 -6.37 -1.88
CA VAL A 7 4.51 -6.16 -2.05
C VAL A 7 3.97 -5.34 -0.89
N ALA A 8 3.24 -4.28 -1.19
CA ALA A 8 2.49 -3.50 -0.22
C ALA A 8 1.01 -3.86 -0.27
N LYS A 9 0.41 -4.07 0.89
CA LYS A 9 -1.05 -4.15 1.06
C LYS A 9 -1.56 -2.77 1.43
N VAL A 10 -2.47 -2.22 0.64
CA VAL A 10 -2.97 -0.85 0.81
C VAL A 10 -4.49 -0.81 0.92
N VAL A 11 -5.00 0.13 1.71
CA VAL A 11 -6.42 0.51 1.69
C VAL A 11 -6.57 1.83 0.93
N LEU A 12 -7.55 1.90 0.02
CA LEU A 12 -7.79 3.12 -0.76
C LEU A 12 -8.45 4.18 0.12
N ASP A 13 -7.97 5.41 0.05
CA ASP A 13 -8.56 6.56 0.73
C ASP A 13 -9.78 7.04 -0.07
N ASN A 14 -10.93 6.36 0.11
CA ASN A 14 -12.15 6.60 -0.66
C ASN A 14 -13.41 6.23 0.13
N PRO A 15 -14.49 7.04 0.10
CA PRO A 15 -15.71 6.80 0.88
C PRO A 15 -16.60 5.64 0.39
N LEU A 16 -16.22 4.89 -0.65
CA LEU A 16 -17.09 3.84 -1.20
C LEU A 16 -16.90 2.52 -0.43
N PRO A 17 -17.96 1.94 0.16
CA PRO A 17 -17.84 0.74 1.01
C PRO A 17 -17.23 -0.49 0.33
N HIS A 18 -17.45 -0.65 -0.98
CA HIS A 18 -16.90 -1.78 -1.73
C HIS A 18 -15.37 -1.70 -1.96
N LEU A 19 -14.73 -0.59 -1.57
CA LEU A 19 -13.28 -0.42 -1.58
C LEU A 19 -12.65 -0.50 -0.17
N ASP A 20 -13.46 -0.82 0.84
CA ASP A 20 -12.98 -1.04 2.21
C ASP A 20 -12.37 -2.44 2.36
N ARG A 21 -11.25 -2.64 1.66
CA ARG A 21 -10.45 -3.86 1.70
C ARG A 21 -9.00 -3.56 1.31
N LEU A 22 -8.13 -4.54 1.57
CA LEU A 22 -6.73 -4.46 1.14
C LEU A 22 -6.58 -4.81 -0.34
N PHE A 23 -5.74 -4.05 -1.02
CA PHE A 23 -5.29 -4.28 -2.38
C PHE A 23 -3.78 -4.47 -2.39
N ASP A 24 -3.31 -5.46 -3.15
CA ASP A 24 -1.89 -5.74 -3.28
C ASP A 24 -1.29 -4.93 -4.42
N TYR A 25 -0.18 -4.23 -4.15
CA TYR A 25 0.59 -3.47 -5.13
C TYR A 25 2.07 -3.83 -5.03
N GLN A 26 2.76 -3.81 -6.17
CA GLN A 26 4.20 -3.98 -6.21
C GLN A 26 4.88 -2.69 -5.74
N ILE A 27 5.95 -2.84 -4.98
CA ILE A 27 6.84 -1.75 -4.56
C ILE A 27 8.02 -1.71 -5.55
N PRO A 28 8.16 -0.65 -6.35
CA PRO A 28 9.38 -0.42 -7.14
C PRO A 28 10.60 -0.28 -6.24
N GLU A 29 11.77 -0.74 -6.70
CA GLU A 29 13.04 -0.70 -5.94
C GLU A 29 13.39 0.73 -5.47
N GLU A 30 13.15 1.73 -6.32
CA GLU A 30 13.34 3.16 -5.99
C GLU A 30 12.46 3.67 -4.84
N LEU A 31 11.36 2.97 -4.53
CA LEU A 31 10.46 3.28 -3.42
C LEU A 31 10.63 2.34 -2.24
N ASP A 32 11.55 1.37 -2.29
CA ASP A 32 11.66 0.30 -1.30
C ASP A 32 11.90 0.84 0.12
N GLU A 33 12.79 1.83 0.27
CA GLU A 33 13.14 2.39 1.57
C GLU A 33 12.04 3.29 2.16
N THR A 34 11.24 3.93 1.31
CA THR A 34 10.26 4.95 1.71
C THR A 34 8.83 4.42 1.79
N CYS A 35 8.52 3.36 1.04
CA CYS A 35 7.23 2.70 1.08
C CYS A 35 7.18 1.77 2.30
N VAL A 36 6.88 2.33 3.46
CA VAL A 36 6.76 1.60 4.74
C VAL A 36 5.31 1.62 5.23
N PRO A 37 4.89 0.67 6.08
CA PRO A 37 3.57 0.71 6.71
C PRO A 37 3.31 2.08 7.35
N GLY A 38 2.11 2.59 7.14
CA GLY A 38 1.64 3.85 7.69
C GLY A 38 1.83 5.08 6.80
N VAL A 39 2.51 4.96 5.65
CA VAL A 39 2.66 6.07 4.70
C VAL A 39 1.49 6.12 3.73
N LYS A 40 1.17 7.34 3.28
CA LYS A 40 0.25 7.56 2.17
C LYS A 40 0.99 7.41 0.84
N VAL A 41 0.40 6.71 -0.12
CA VAL A 41 0.93 6.45 -1.46
C VAL A 41 -0.09 6.82 -2.54
N LYS A 42 0.41 6.94 -3.78
CA LYS A 42 -0.40 7.09 -4.98
C LYS A 42 -0.37 5.79 -5.78
N VAL A 43 -1.55 5.33 -6.18
CA VAL A 43 -1.71 4.11 -7.00
C VAL A 43 -2.61 4.37 -8.19
N LYS A 44 -2.49 3.52 -9.22
CA LYS A 44 -3.51 3.44 -10.28
C LYS A 44 -4.53 2.38 -9.90
N PHE A 45 -5.80 2.78 -9.83
CA PHE A 45 -6.93 1.89 -9.62
C PHE A 45 -7.97 2.13 -10.71
N SER A 46 -8.27 1.09 -11.48
CA SER A 46 -9.19 1.15 -12.62
C SER A 46 -8.92 2.34 -13.57
N GLY A 47 -7.63 2.56 -13.89
CA GLY A 47 -7.17 3.63 -14.79
C GLY A 47 -7.09 5.03 -14.17
N ARG A 48 -7.53 5.22 -12.93
CA ARG A 48 -7.49 6.52 -12.23
C ARG A 48 -6.41 6.52 -11.17
N ASN A 49 -5.82 7.69 -10.92
CA ASN A 49 -4.91 7.86 -9.79
C ASN A 49 -5.73 8.00 -8.50
N MET A 50 -5.40 7.23 -7.48
CA MET A 50 -6.02 7.27 -6.17
C MET A 50 -4.95 7.34 -5.08
N GLU A 51 -5.33 7.93 -3.95
CA GLU A 51 -4.54 7.88 -2.72
C GLU A 51 -4.88 6.61 -1.94
N ALA A 52 -3.88 6.06 -1.27
CA ALA A 52 -4.02 4.86 -0.47
C ALA A 52 -3.06 4.91 0.71
N TRP A 53 -3.36 4.15 1.75
CA TRP A 53 -2.50 3.98 2.91
C TRP A 53 -1.87 2.60 2.89
N VAL A 54 -0.54 2.53 3.07
CA VAL A 54 0.15 1.26 3.23
C VAL A 54 -0.17 0.70 4.60
N VAL A 55 -0.74 -0.49 4.64
CA VAL A 55 -1.14 -1.19 5.87
C VAL A 55 -0.02 -2.13 6.31
N GLU A 56 0.51 -2.92 5.39
CA GLU A 56 1.63 -3.83 5.65
C GLU A 56 2.43 -4.12 4.38
N ARG A 57 3.61 -4.74 4.56
CA ARG A 57 4.45 -5.23 3.46
C ARG A 57 4.65 -6.73 3.58
N VAL A 58 4.60 -7.43 2.47
CA VAL A 58 4.77 -8.89 2.37
C VAL A 58 5.74 -9.22 1.22
N GLU A 59 6.35 -10.40 1.26
CA GLU A 59 7.18 -10.88 0.13
C GLU A 59 6.35 -11.31 -1.07
N LEU A 60 5.26 -12.02 -0.80
CA LEU A 60 4.49 -12.72 -1.81
C LEU A 60 3.03 -12.33 -1.67
N THR A 61 2.39 -12.19 -2.82
CA THR A 61 0.95 -12.10 -2.93
C THR A 61 0.39 -13.49 -3.27
N SER A 62 -0.79 -13.81 -2.74
CA SER A 62 -1.58 -14.95 -3.20
C SER A 62 -2.27 -14.68 -4.55
N HIS A 63 -2.19 -13.45 -5.07
CA HIS A 63 -2.76 -13.08 -6.36
C HIS A 63 -1.89 -13.56 -7.51
N HIS A 64 -2.44 -14.42 -8.36
CA HIS A 64 -1.76 -14.94 -9.56
C HIS A 64 -1.71 -13.96 -10.74
N LYS A 65 -2.25 -12.74 -10.60
CA LYS A 65 -2.25 -11.71 -11.64
C LYS A 65 -1.09 -10.74 -11.41
N LYS A 66 -0.59 -10.14 -12.50
CA LYS A 66 0.43 -9.09 -12.42
C LYS A 66 -0.08 -7.94 -11.54
N LEU A 67 0.67 -7.64 -10.48
CA LEU A 67 0.39 -6.50 -9.61
C LEU A 67 0.64 -5.19 -10.35
N SER A 68 -0.14 -4.17 -10.03
CA SER A 68 0.17 -2.80 -10.44
C SER A 68 1.21 -2.21 -9.48
N ASP A 69 2.02 -1.30 -9.98
CA ASP A 69 3.07 -0.66 -9.19
C ASP A 69 2.50 0.50 -8.36
N ILE A 70 3.10 0.72 -7.18
CA ILE A 70 2.98 1.99 -6.47
C ILE A 70 3.65 3.06 -7.31
N THR A 71 2.93 4.16 -7.55
CA THR A 71 3.43 5.23 -8.43
C THR A 71 4.23 6.29 -7.69
N LYS A 72 3.96 6.49 -6.39
CA LYS A 72 4.65 7.49 -5.55
C LYS A 72 4.35 7.28 -4.07
N VAL A 73 5.34 7.53 -3.20
CA VAL A 73 5.11 7.77 -1.76
C VAL A 73 4.84 9.27 -1.54
N ILE A 74 3.69 9.59 -0.94
CA ILE A 74 3.22 10.97 -0.73
C ILE A 74 3.66 11.50 0.65
N SER A 75 3.57 10.67 1.68
CA SER A 75 3.91 11.09 3.05
C SER A 75 5.40 10.90 3.32
N ASN A 76 6.05 11.92 3.91
CA ASN A 76 7.46 11.86 4.28
C ASN A 76 7.71 11.02 5.56
N TYR A 77 6.66 10.69 6.30
CA TYR A 77 6.72 9.89 7.53
C TYR A 77 5.52 8.94 7.63
N PRO A 78 5.62 7.82 8.38
CA PRO A 78 4.46 7.00 8.73
C PRO A 78 3.53 7.81 9.64
N VAL A 79 2.36 8.18 9.13
CA VAL A 79 1.37 8.96 9.92
C VAL A 79 0.29 8.03 10.48
N LEU A 80 0.04 6.91 9.81
CA LEU A 80 -0.86 5.86 10.28
C LEU A 80 -0.03 4.83 11.06
N VAL A 81 0.18 5.07 12.35
CA VAL A 81 0.87 4.12 13.25
C VAL A 81 -0.01 2.89 13.52
N PRO A 82 0.57 1.71 13.79
CA PRO A 82 -0.19 0.46 13.99
C PRO A 82 -1.34 0.57 15.00
N GLU A 83 -1.15 1.37 16.06
CA GLU A 83 -2.14 1.62 17.11
C GLU A 83 -3.37 2.38 16.58
N VAL A 84 -3.18 3.28 15.61
CA VAL A 84 -4.28 4.01 14.96
C VAL A 84 -5.04 3.10 14.00
N LEU A 85 -4.32 2.24 13.25
CA LEU A 85 -4.95 1.27 12.36
C LEU A 85 -5.91 0.33 13.12
N GLN A 86 -5.55 -0.10 14.34
CA GLN A 86 -6.38 -0.97 15.16
C GLN A 86 -7.69 -0.31 15.63
N LEU A 87 -7.72 1.02 15.78
CA LEU A 87 -8.91 1.75 16.27
C LEU A 87 -9.94 2.04 15.17
N CYS A 88 -9.57 1.88 13.90
CA CYS A 88 -10.43 2.15 12.76
C CYS A 88 -11.09 0.89 12.15
N GLN A 89 -10.79 -0.30 12.69
CA GLN A 89 -11.43 -1.58 12.33
C GLN A 89 -12.67 -1.81 13.20
#